data_AF-A0A2H6H2Q9-F1
#
_entry.id   AF-A0A2H6H2Q9-F1
#
_cell.length_a   1.000
_cell.length_b   1.000
_cell.length_c   1.000
_cell.angle_alpha   90.00
_cell.angle_beta   90.00
_cell.angle_gamma   90.00
#
_symmetry.space_group_name_H-M   'P 1'
#
loop_
_entity.id
_entity.type
_entity.pdbx_description
1 polymer ?
#
loop_
_entity_poly.entity_id
_entity_poly.type
_entity_poly.pdbx_seq_one_letter_code
_entity_poly.pdbx_strand_id
1 'polypeptide(L)'
;MGCFKCGISEDNVRLFDAISSKGIVKICSKCSSDEDMPIIRKPTIFQLKESERKQGIYEKLSKASEVNQEKKENKVLLEKQDTTLREIVDRNYQERVEKEVKPRPDLIENFHWVIMRARRSKKLTQKQLAKEIQESETAIKMSEKGILPEDDNRLVNKIESYLGVNITKKIKPKPEQIQIKEISLEETKEVREPTDLAFDPLSVRNLTIDDVKSRNKKREMEIFETRELTPIEEEVLEEAEELGEAIEKVSEDKELSDEEIDDIVYGRG
;
A
#
# COMPACT_ATOMS: atom_id res chain seq x y z
N MET A 1 -18.76 -38.21 51.29
CA MET A 1 -18.00 -37.76 52.49
C MET A 1 -18.48 -36.36 52.86
N GLY A 2 -18.33 -35.92 54.13
CA GLY A 2 -18.89 -34.65 54.60
C GLY A 2 -17.83 -33.59 54.90
N CYS A 3 -18.27 -32.35 55.07
CA CYS A 3 -17.43 -31.25 55.55
C CYS A 3 -16.91 -31.55 56.98
N PHE A 4 -15.61 -31.36 57.21
CA PHE A 4 -14.96 -31.63 58.50
C PHE A 4 -15.61 -30.87 59.68
N LYS A 5 -16.09 -29.64 59.48
CA LYS A 5 -16.67 -28.80 60.53
C LYS A 5 -18.19 -28.94 60.68
N CYS A 6 -18.96 -28.77 59.60
CA CYS A 6 -20.42 -28.76 59.66
C CYS A 6 -21.10 -30.10 59.30
N GLY A 7 -20.33 -31.11 58.88
CA GLY A 7 -20.87 -32.44 58.54
C GLY A 7 -21.73 -32.49 57.28
N ILE A 8 -21.92 -31.39 56.57
CA ILE A 8 -22.75 -31.33 55.35
C ILE A 8 -22.16 -32.25 54.28
N SER A 9 -23.02 -33.06 53.66
CA SER A 9 -22.67 -34.00 52.58
C SER A 9 -22.36 -33.29 51.26
N GLU A 10 -21.57 -33.95 50.41
CA GLU A 10 -21.19 -33.49 49.06
C GLU A 10 -22.39 -33.21 48.15
N ASP A 11 -23.53 -33.84 48.39
CA ASP A 11 -24.73 -33.70 47.55
C ASP A 11 -25.37 -32.31 47.66
N ASN A 12 -25.19 -31.64 48.81
CA ASN A 12 -25.82 -30.34 49.08
C ASN A 12 -24.87 -29.16 48.82
N VAL A 13 -23.56 -29.36 48.94
CA VAL A 13 -22.57 -28.28 48.86
C VAL A 13 -21.26 -28.77 48.25
N ARG A 14 -20.65 -27.95 47.39
CA ARG A 14 -19.30 -28.18 46.86
C ARG A 14 -18.28 -28.17 48.00
N LEU A 15 -17.64 -29.31 48.23
CA LEU A 15 -16.51 -29.43 49.15
C LEU A 15 -15.20 -29.16 48.42
N PHE A 16 -14.28 -28.53 49.13
CA PHE A 16 -12.92 -28.25 48.68
C PHE A 16 -11.92 -28.96 49.59
N ASP A 17 -10.77 -29.33 49.05
CA ASP A 17 -9.66 -29.85 49.83
C ASP A 17 -8.96 -28.66 50.51
N ALA A 18 -8.78 -28.72 51.83
CA ALA A 18 -8.11 -27.70 52.63
C ALA A 18 -7.04 -28.32 53.53
N ILE A 19 -6.03 -27.51 53.89
CA ILE A 19 -4.92 -27.95 54.73
C ILE A 19 -5.26 -27.65 56.19
N SER A 20 -5.31 -28.69 57.01
CA SER A 20 -5.45 -28.61 58.46
C SER A 20 -4.21 -29.16 59.16
N SER A 21 -4.05 -28.90 60.45
CA SER A 21 -2.98 -29.48 61.29
C SER A 21 -2.99 -31.01 61.32
N LYS A 22 -4.14 -31.63 61.03
CA LYS A 22 -4.33 -33.09 60.94
C LYS A 22 -4.14 -33.66 59.54
N GLY A 23 -3.82 -32.83 58.54
CA GLY A 23 -3.66 -33.23 57.13
C GLY A 23 -4.70 -32.59 56.21
N ILE A 24 -4.88 -33.19 55.02
CA ILE A 24 -5.80 -32.70 53.98
C ILE A 24 -7.23 -33.12 54.34
N VAL A 25 -8.12 -32.16 54.53
CA VAL A 25 -9.52 -32.39 54.90
C VAL A 25 -10.48 -31.71 53.91
N LYS A 26 -11.69 -32.27 53.75
CA LYS A 26 -12.73 -31.66 52.93
C LYS A 26 -13.53 -30.64 53.72
N ILE A 27 -13.69 -29.44 53.18
CA ILE A 27 -14.43 -28.35 53.82
C ILE A 27 -15.36 -27.65 52.83
N CYS A 28 -16.50 -27.15 53.31
CA CYS A 28 -17.37 -26.32 52.49
C CYS A 28 -16.85 -24.88 52.40
N SER A 29 -17.27 -24.13 51.37
CA SER A 29 -16.85 -22.73 51.18
C SER A 29 -17.11 -21.84 52.40
N LYS A 30 -18.22 -22.06 53.11
CA LYS A 30 -18.60 -21.26 54.28
C LYS A 30 -17.63 -21.48 55.44
N CYS A 31 -17.39 -22.75 55.80
CA CYS A 31 -16.49 -23.08 56.90
C CYS A 31 -15.01 -22.75 56.59
N SER A 32 -14.59 -22.68 55.33
CA SER A 32 -13.25 -22.22 54.97
C SER A 32 -13.07 -20.73 55.24
N SER A 33 -14.07 -19.91 54.93
CA SER A 33 -14.05 -18.47 55.21
C SER A 33 -14.14 -18.16 56.72
N ASP A 34 -14.87 -18.97 57.49
CA ASP A 34 -15.02 -18.74 58.93
C ASP A 34 -13.77 -19.12 59.73
N GLU A 35 -12.94 -20.03 59.22
CA GLU A 35 -11.77 -20.59 59.91
C GLU A 35 -10.44 -20.24 59.23
N ASP A 36 -10.49 -19.38 58.20
CA ASP A 36 -9.34 -19.01 57.36
C ASP A 36 -8.50 -20.21 56.89
N MET A 37 -9.17 -21.34 56.59
CA MET A 37 -8.50 -22.54 56.13
C MET A 37 -8.15 -22.41 54.64
N PRO A 38 -6.86 -22.57 54.26
CA PRO A 38 -6.43 -22.41 52.87
C PRO A 38 -6.96 -23.55 52.00
N ILE A 39 -7.70 -23.19 50.96
CA ILE A 39 -8.25 -24.13 49.98
C ILE A 39 -7.21 -24.44 48.90
N ILE A 40 -6.98 -25.73 48.66
CA ILE A 40 -6.21 -26.22 47.52
C ILE A 40 -7.14 -26.28 46.30
N ARG A 41 -6.90 -25.41 45.32
CA ARG A 41 -7.57 -25.50 44.02
C ARG A 41 -6.71 -26.31 43.07
N LYS A 42 -7.23 -27.45 42.60
CA LYS A 42 -6.58 -28.21 41.54
C LYS A 42 -6.49 -27.33 40.28
N PRO A 43 -5.31 -27.21 39.63
CA PRO A 43 -5.17 -26.45 38.41
C PRO A 43 -6.15 -26.96 37.35
N THR A 44 -6.73 -26.03 36.61
CA THR A 44 -7.56 -26.42 35.45
C THR A 44 -6.67 -26.92 34.32
N ILE A 45 -7.22 -27.82 33.48
CA ILE A 45 -6.52 -28.38 32.31
C ILE A 45 -5.99 -27.25 31.39
N PHE A 46 -6.72 -26.14 31.31
CA PHE A 46 -6.33 -24.96 30.55
C PHE A 46 -5.05 -24.31 31.09
N GLN A 47 -4.94 -24.15 32.42
CA GLN A 47 -3.76 -23.57 33.07
C GLN A 47 -2.51 -24.43 32.90
N LEU A 48 -2.67 -25.76 32.94
CA LEU A 48 -1.56 -26.70 32.67
C LEU A 48 -1.05 -26.53 31.23
N LYS A 49 -1.97 -26.53 30.26
CA LYS A 49 -1.63 -26.36 28.83
C LYS A 49 -0.99 -25.00 28.52
N GLU A 50 -1.38 -23.95 29.23
CA GLU A 50 -0.79 -22.62 29.08
C GLU A 50 0.64 -22.55 29.66
N SER A 51 0.89 -23.26 30.77
CA SER A 51 2.22 -23.36 31.38
C SER A 51 3.22 -24.18 30.54
N GLU A 52 2.74 -25.15 29.77
CA GLU A 52 3.55 -25.93 28.83
C GLU A 52 3.97 -25.13 27.59
N ARG A 53 3.26 -24.03 27.27
CA ARG A 53 3.62 -23.17 26.14
C ARG A 53 4.87 -22.37 26.51
N LYS A 54 5.96 -22.60 25.77
CA LYS A 54 7.16 -21.76 25.84
C LYS A 54 6.82 -20.37 25.31
N GLN A 55 6.51 -19.43 26.22
CA GLN A 55 6.31 -18.03 25.87
C GLN A 55 7.59 -17.44 25.27
N GLY A 56 7.45 -16.71 24.16
CA GLY A 56 8.57 -16.03 23.50
C GLY A 56 9.12 -14.90 24.35
N ILE A 57 10.38 -14.50 24.11
CA ILE A 57 11.07 -13.41 24.83
C ILE A 57 10.24 -12.11 24.78
N TYR A 58 9.66 -11.80 23.61
CA TYR A 58 8.80 -10.64 23.41
C TYR A 58 7.51 -10.70 24.25
N GLU A 59 6.91 -11.88 24.39
CA GLU A 59 5.68 -12.07 25.18
C GLU A 59 5.96 -11.88 26.68
N LYS A 60 7.10 -12.40 27.16
CA LYS A 60 7.57 -12.20 28.54
C LYS A 60 7.80 -10.72 28.84
N LEU A 61 8.47 -10.00 27.94
CA LEU A 61 8.69 -8.56 28.06
C LEU A 61 7.37 -7.78 28.03
N SER A 62 6.41 -8.18 27.18
CA SER A 62 5.10 -7.53 27.11
C SER A 62 4.25 -7.73 28.37
N LYS A 63 4.35 -8.89 29.03
CA LYS A 63 3.67 -9.17 30.31
C LYS A 63 4.32 -8.42 31.48
N ALA A 64 5.65 -8.32 31.48
CA ALA A 64 6.40 -7.64 32.53
C ALA A 64 6.27 -6.10 32.50
N SER A 65 5.91 -5.53 31.35
CA SER A 65 5.86 -4.08 31.15
C SER A 65 4.47 -3.47 31.32
N GLU A 66 3.44 -4.25 31.63
CA GLU A 66 2.02 -3.80 31.70
C GLU A 66 1.59 -2.96 30.48
N VAL A 67 2.24 -3.15 29.33
CA VAL A 67 1.91 -2.41 28.11
C VAL A 67 0.57 -2.94 27.58
N ASN A 68 -0.50 -2.25 28.00
CA ASN A 68 -1.90 -2.40 27.62
C ASN A 68 -2.17 -3.35 26.45
N GLN A 69 -2.35 -4.63 26.78
CA GLN A 69 -2.77 -5.66 25.81
C GLN A 69 -4.12 -5.31 25.16
N GLU A 70 -4.96 -4.53 25.83
CA GLU A 70 -6.25 -4.02 25.32
C GLU A 70 -6.10 -3.20 24.02
N LYS A 71 -5.04 -2.39 23.88
CA LYS A 71 -4.80 -1.65 22.62
C LYS A 71 -4.47 -2.58 21.47
N LYS A 72 -3.86 -3.74 21.76
CA LYS A 72 -3.48 -4.74 20.77
C LYS A 72 -4.68 -5.59 20.35
N GLU A 73 -5.52 -5.99 21.30
CA GLU A 73 -6.76 -6.72 21.02
C GLU A 73 -7.75 -5.89 20.22
N ASN A 74 -7.94 -4.61 20.57
CA ASN A 74 -8.79 -3.69 19.81
C ASN A 74 -8.28 -3.47 18.39
N LYS A 75 -6.96 -3.33 18.18
CA LYS A 75 -6.38 -3.23 16.84
C LYS A 75 -6.64 -4.49 16.00
N VAL A 76 -6.50 -5.68 16.60
CA VAL A 76 -6.76 -6.96 15.91
C VAL A 76 -8.26 -7.14 15.60
N LEU A 77 -9.15 -6.67 16.47
CA LEU A 77 -10.60 -6.68 16.24
C LEU A 77 -11.00 -5.74 15.10
N LEU A 78 -10.45 -4.53 15.07
CA LEU A 78 -10.67 -3.54 14.00
C LEU A 78 -10.16 -4.07 12.65
N GLU A 79 -8.95 -4.64 12.60
CA GLU A 79 -8.40 -5.24 11.38
C GLU A 79 -9.29 -6.39 10.86
N LYS A 80 -9.89 -7.19 11.76
CA LYS A 80 -10.85 -8.25 11.37
C LYS A 80 -12.14 -7.67 10.80
N GLN A 81 -12.68 -6.60 11.39
CA GLN A 81 -13.88 -5.93 10.87
C GLN A 81 -13.63 -5.28 9.50
N ASP A 82 -12.44 -4.71 9.29
CA ASP A 82 -12.07 -4.16 7.97
C ASP A 82 -11.95 -5.26 6.91
N THR A 83 -11.44 -6.45 7.27
CA THR A 83 -11.42 -7.59 6.34
C THR A 83 -12.83 -8.05 5.97
N THR A 84 -13.78 -8.09 6.91
CA THR A 84 -15.15 -8.53 6.60
C THR A 84 -15.88 -7.53 5.69
N LEU A 85 -15.69 -6.22 5.90
CA LEU A 85 -16.30 -5.21 5.04
C LEU A 85 -15.76 -5.27 3.61
N ARG A 86 -14.44 -5.43 3.44
CA ARG A 86 -13.83 -5.59 2.11
C ARG A 86 -14.35 -6.83 1.38
N GLU A 87 -14.46 -7.95 2.10
CA GLU A 87 -15.00 -9.19 1.53
C GLU A 87 -16.46 -9.05 1.08
N ILE A 88 -17.27 -8.27 1.80
CA ILE A 88 -18.66 -7.98 1.40
C ILE A 88 -18.69 -7.14 0.12
N VAL A 89 -17.87 -6.07 0.05
CA VAL A 89 -17.78 -5.22 -1.16
C VAL A 89 -17.32 -6.04 -2.36
N ASP A 90 -16.30 -6.87 -2.17
CA ASP A 90 -15.76 -7.76 -3.21
C ASP A 90 -16.82 -8.74 -3.72
N ARG A 91 -17.60 -9.35 -2.82
CA ARG A 91 -18.68 -10.27 -3.19
C ARG A 91 -19.80 -9.55 -3.95
N ASN A 92 -20.25 -8.40 -3.45
CA ASN A 92 -21.28 -7.62 -4.11
C ASN A 92 -20.85 -7.17 -5.51
N TYR A 93 -19.58 -6.80 -5.68
CA TYR A 93 -19.04 -6.44 -6.99
C TYR A 93 -19.07 -7.63 -7.94
N GLN A 94 -18.61 -8.81 -7.50
CA GLN A 94 -18.65 -10.03 -8.31
C GLN A 94 -20.07 -10.40 -8.75
N GLU A 95 -21.02 -10.37 -7.82
CA GLU A 95 -22.43 -10.67 -8.12
C GLU A 95 -23.06 -9.68 -9.11
N ARG A 96 -22.70 -8.39 -9.03
CA ARG A 96 -23.15 -7.39 -10.01
C ARG A 96 -22.59 -7.69 -11.39
N VAL A 97 -21.29 -7.95 -11.44
CA VAL A 97 -20.60 -8.23 -12.70
C VAL A 97 -21.18 -9.47 -13.38
N GLU A 98 -21.39 -10.57 -12.65
CA GLU A 98 -21.95 -11.80 -13.22
C GLU A 98 -23.35 -11.61 -13.85
N LYS A 99 -24.16 -10.68 -13.33
CA LYS A 99 -25.50 -10.37 -13.85
C LYS A 99 -25.48 -9.43 -15.04
N GLU A 100 -24.44 -8.60 -15.17
CA GLU A 100 -24.38 -7.45 -16.09
C GLU A 100 -23.30 -7.57 -17.17
N VAL A 101 -22.75 -8.77 -17.43
CA VAL A 101 -21.74 -8.96 -18.48
C VAL A 101 -22.35 -8.77 -19.87
N LYS A 102 -22.47 -7.52 -20.32
CA LYS A 102 -22.74 -7.16 -21.70
C LYS A 102 -21.46 -6.62 -22.33
N PRO A 103 -21.19 -6.96 -23.61
CA PRO A 103 -20.04 -6.39 -24.31
C PRO A 103 -20.24 -4.89 -24.48
N ARG A 104 -19.29 -4.10 -23.96
CA ARG A 104 -19.32 -2.63 -24.09
C ARG A 104 -18.69 -2.22 -25.42
N PRO A 105 -19.46 -1.67 -26.39
CA PRO A 105 -18.91 -1.24 -27.67
C PRO A 105 -17.97 -0.03 -27.53
N ASP A 106 -18.14 0.76 -26.47
CA ASP A 106 -17.39 1.99 -26.17
C ASP A 106 -15.91 1.73 -25.85
N LEU A 107 -15.57 0.51 -25.41
CA LEU A 107 -14.20 0.17 -25.02
C LEU A 107 -13.38 -0.29 -26.24
N ILE A 108 -12.09 0.00 -26.21
CA ILE A 108 -11.13 -0.50 -27.20
C ILE A 108 -11.06 -2.04 -27.10
N GLU A 109 -10.87 -2.69 -28.25
CA GLU A 109 -10.63 -4.12 -28.29
C GLU A 109 -9.41 -4.48 -27.44
N ASN A 110 -9.52 -5.54 -26.62
CA ASN A 110 -8.44 -5.97 -25.72
C ASN A 110 -8.00 -4.93 -24.69
N PHE A 111 -8.91 -4.06 -24.23
CA PHE A 111 -8.63 -3.07 -23.18
C PHE A 111 -7.93 -3.66 -21.94
N HIS A 112 -8.27 -4.88 -21.56
CA HIS A 112 -7.68 -5.60 -20.43
C HIS A 112 -6.16 -5.76 -20.55
N TRP A 113 -5.62 -5.92 -21.76
CA TRP A 113 -4.17 -5.97 -22.00
C TRP A 113 -3.52 -4.60 -21.85
N VAL A 114 -4.21 -3.54 -22.27
CA VAL A 114 -3.74 -2.17 -22.12
C VAL A 114 -3.59 -1.83 -20.64
N ILE A 115 -4.61 -2.14 -19.83
CA ILE A 115 -4.58 -1.97 -18.37
C ILE A 115 -3.42 -2.76 -17.76
N MET A 116 -3.31 -4.05 -18.10
CA MET A 116 -2.28 -4.92 -17.54
C MET A 116 -0.86 -4.45 -17.89
N ARG A 117 -0.64 -4.03 -19.15
CA ARG A 117 0.65 -3.52 -19.62
C ARG A 117 1.00 -2.20 -18.94
N ALA A 118 0.05 -1.27 -18.86
CA ALA A 118 0.25 0.02 -18.21
C ALA A 118 0.57 -0.13 -16.71
N ARG A 119 -0.16 -0.99 -15.99
CA ARG A 119 0.15 -1.30 -14.59
C ARG A 119 1.57 -1.87 -14.43
N ARG A 120 1.95 -2.83 -15.28
CA ARG A 120 3.29 -3.45 -15.25
C ARG A 120 4.40 -2.43 -15.57
N SER A 121 4.15 -1.50 -16.49
CA SER A 121 5.11 -0.43 -16.80
C SER A 121 5.41 0.47 -15.58
N LYS A 122 4.40 0.69 -14.72
CA LYS A 122 4.56 1.41 -13.45
C LYS A 122 5.03 0.53 -12.28
N LYS A 123 5.33 -0.75 -12.50
CA LYS A 123 5.75 -1.74 -11.48
C LYS A 123 4.79 -1.89 -10.30
N LEU A 124 3.49 -1.66 -10.52
CA LEU A 124 2.49 -1.74 -9.46
C LEU A 124 1.88 -3.14 -9.36
N THR A 125 1.67 -3.62 -8.14
CA THR A 125 0.82 -4.80 -7.88
C THR A 125 -0.66 -4.44 -8.03
N GLN A 126 -1.52 -5.43 -8.25
CA GLN A 126 -2.98 -5.21 -8.33
C GLN A 126 -3.52 -4.58 -7.04
N LYS A 127 -3.02 -5.02 -5.89
CA LYS A 127 -3.39 -4.50 -4.56
C LYS A 127 -2.96 -3.05 -4.36
N GLN A 128 -1.76 -2.67 -4.81
CA GLN A 128 -1.29 -1.29 -4.76
C GLN A 128 -2.12 -0.39 -5.68
N LEU A 129 -2.38 -0.83 -6.92
CA LEU A 129 -3.22 -0.07 -7.85
C LEU A 129 -4.64 0.17 -7.28
N ALA A 130 -5.24 -0.87 -6.70
CA ALA A 130 -6.55 -0.76 -6.05
C ALA A 130 -6.55 0.25 -4.89
N LYS A 131 -5.48 0.24 -4.09
CA LYS A 131 -5.32 1.19 -2.97
C LYS A 131 -5.19 2.63 -3.45
N GLU A 132 -4.40 2.87 -4.49
CA GLU A 132 -4.19 4.23 -5.04
C GLU A 132 -5.44 4.79 -5.71
N ILE A 133 -6.21 3.92 -6.39
CA ILE A 133 -7.44 4.31 -7.07
C ILE A 133 -8.66 4.34 -6.10
N GLN A 134 -8.48 3.88 -4.86
CA GLN A 134 -9.53 3.71 -3.85
C GLN A 134 -10.68 2.84 -4.35
N GLU A 135 -10.34 1.72 -4.99
CA GLU A 135 -11.29 0.74 -5.51
C GLU A 135 -10.97 -0.66 -4.98
N SER A 136 -11.88 -1.61 -5.19
CA SER A 136 -11.67 -2.97 -4.71
C SER A 136 -10.59 -3.71 -5.52
N GLU A 137 -9.85 -4.61 -4.87
CA GLU A 137 -8.84 -5.43 -5.55
C GLU A 137 -9.49 -6.35 -6.59
N THR A 138 -10.72 -6.81 -6.30
CA THR A 138 -11.51 -7.61 -7.22
C THR A 138 -11.88 -6.85 -8.49
N ALA A 139 -12.24 -5.56 -8.39
CA ALA A 139 -12.58 -4.74 -9.56
C ALA A 139 -11.40 -4.64 -10.55
N ILE A 140 -10.18 -4.42 -10.04
CA ILE A 140 -8.97 -4.40 -10.86
C ILE A 140 -8.68 -5.78 -11.47
N LYS A 141 -8.80 -6.86 -10.69
CA LYS A 141 -8.61 -8.23 -11.19
C LYS A 141 -9.60 -8.57 -12.31
N MET A 142 -10.86 -8.17 -12.18
CA MET A 142 -11.88 -8.41 -13.19
C MET A 142 -11.64 -7.56 -14.44
N SER A 143 -11.23 -6.30 -14.26
CA SER A 143 -10.86 -5.40 -15.35
C SER A 143 -9.69 -5.96 -16.19
N GLU A 144 -8.66 -6.52 -15.55
CA GLU A 144 -7.54 -7.18 -16.23
C GLU A 144 -7.91 -8.53 -16.87
N LYS A 145 -9.02 -9.14 -16.46
CA LYS A 145 -9.61 -10.31 -17.12
C LYS A 145 -10.53 -9.94 -18.29
N GLY A 146 -10.79 -8.65 -18.50
CA GLY A 146 -11.68 -8.15 -19.55
C GLY A 146 -13.16 -8.16 -19.18
N ILE A 147 -13.47 -8.23 -17.88
CA ILE A 147 -14.85 -8.20 -17.39
C ILE A 147 -15.05 -6.89 -16.62
N LEU A 148 -15.93 -6.04 -17.14
CA LEU A 148 -16.27 -4.74 -16.56
C LEU A 148 -17.78 -4.50 -16.71
N PRO A 149 -18.50 -4.09 -15.65
CA PRO A 149 -19.92 -3.80 -15.76
C PRO A 149 -20.15 -2.48 -16.52
N GLU A 150 -21.37 -2.32 -17.04
CA GLU A 150 -21.73 -1.23 -17.97
C GLU A 150 -21.70 0.15 -17.30
N ASP A 151 -22.11 0.23 -16.03
CA ASP A 151 -22.25 1.48 -15.28
C ASP A 151 -20.93 2.05 -14.73
N ASP A 152 -19.83 1.30 -14.83
CA ASP A 152 -18.57 1.63 -14.16
C ASP A 152 -17.67 2.58 -14.96
N ASN A 153 -18.26 3.58 -15.62
CA ASN A 153 -17.51 4.69 -16.23
C ASN A 153 -16.62 5.41 -15.21
N ARG A 154 -17.02 5.43 -13.94
CA ARG A 154 -16.22 5.96 -12.83
C ARG A 154 -14.90 5.20 -12.67
N LEU A 155 -14.95 3.86 -12.70
CA LEU A 155 -13.78 3.00 -12.59
C LEU A 155 -12.87 3.18 -13.81
N VAL A 156 -13.44 3.23 -15.03
CA VAL A 156 -12.68 3.47 -16.26
C VAL A 156 -11.93 4.79 -16.18
N ASN A 157 -12.61 5.89 -15.87
CA ASN A 157 -12.01 7.22 -15.78
C ASN A 157 -10.88 7.28 -14.74
N LYS A 158 -11.08 6.62 -13.59
CA LYS A 158 -10.05 6.51 -12.54
C LYS A 158 -8.82 5.74 -13.03
N ILE A 159 -9.02 4.60 -13.71
CA ILE A 159 -7.94 3.80 -14.27
C ILE A 159 -7.21 4.58 -15.37
N GLU A 160 -7.93 5.23 -16.28
CA GLU A 160 -7.36 6.06 -17.35
C GLU A 160 -6.54 7.22 -16.77
N SER A 161 -7.08 7.93 -15.77
CA SER A 161 -6.40 9.07 -15.12
C SER A 161 -5.13 8.63 -14.40
N TYR A 162 -5.21 7.54 -13.63
CA TYR A 162 -4.07 7.08 -12.84
C TYR A 162 -2.99 6.41 -13.70
N LEU A 163 -3.36 5.59 -14.69
CA LEU A 163 -2.41 4.91 -15.55
C LEU A 163 -1.93 5.77 -16.73
N GLY A 164 -2.66 6.83 -17.10
CA GLY A 164 -2.36 7.69 -18.25
C GLY A 164 -2.65 7.01 -19.59
N VAL A 165 -3.67 6.14 -19.63
CA VAL A 165 -4.06 5.38 -20.84
C VAL A 165 -5.46 5.77 -21.29
N ASN A 166 -5.72 5.67 -22.60
CA ASN A 166 -7.09 5.78 -23.13
C ASN A 166 -7.58 4.36 -23.45
N ILE A 167 -8.63 3.93 -22.76
CA ILE A 167 -9.30 2.63 -22.86
C ILE A 167 -10.63 2.80 -23.60
N THR A 168 -11.24 3.98 -23.51
CA THR A 168 -12.43 4.37 -24.26
C THR A 168 -12.08 4.71 -25.72
N LYS A 169 -12.92 4.22 -26.65
CA LYS A 169 -12.90 4.63 -28.06
C LYS A 169 -13.40 6.06 -28.11
N LYS A 170 -12.48 7.04 -28.09
CA LYS A 170 -12.83 8.41 -28.47
C LYS A 170 -13.30 8.33 -29.92
N ILE A 171 -14.62 8.45 -30.11
CA ILE A 171 -15.20 8.72 -31.40
C ILE A 171 -14.62 10.08 -31.77
N LYS A 172 -13.52 10.08 -32.54
CA LYS A 172 -13.14 11.30 -33.25
C LYS A 172 -14.41 11.68 -34.00
N PRO A 173 -14.96 12.89 -33.83
CA PRO A 173 -16.00 13.34 -34.74
C PRO A 173 -15.42 13.07 -36.12
N LYS A 174 -16.10 12.23 -36.90
CA LYS A 174 -15.84 12.10 -38.34
C LYS A 174 -15.66 13.54 -38.80
N PRO A 175 -14.58 13.93 -39.49
CA PRO A 175 -14.40 15.32 -39.88
C PRO A 175 -15.62 15.68 -40.72
N GLU A 176 -16.63 16.28 -40.08
CA GLU A 176 -17.71 16.95 -40.74
C GLU A 176 -16.98 18.01 -41.53
N GLN A 177 -17.09 17.87 -42.85
CA GLN A 177 -16.49 18.75 -43.82
C GLN A 177 -16.68 20.17 -43.30
N ILE A 178 -15.58 20.78 -42.86
CA ILE A 178 -15.57 22.16 -42.42
C ILE A 178 -16.01 22.94 -43.66
N GLN A 179 -17.28 23.32 -43.71
CA GLN A 179 -17.73 24.34 -44.64
C GLN A 179 -17.04 25.60 -44.15
N ILE A 180 -15.92 25.92 -44.80
CA ILE A 180 -15.20 27.17 -44.61
C ILE A 180 -16.20 28.26 -44.98
N LYS A 181 -16.88 28.83 -43.98
CA LYS A 181 -17.45 30.16 -44.11
C LYS A 181 -16.26 31.10 -44.12
N GLU A 182 -16.02 31.74 -45.26
CA GLU A 182 -15.10 32.85 -45.40
C GLU A 182 -15.42 33.88 -44.32
N ILE A 183 -14.56 33.93 -43.31
CA ILE A 183 -14.49 35.05 -42.36
C ILE A 183 -13.34 35.90 -42.88
N SER A 184 -13.69 37.01 -43.50
CA SER A 184 -12.77 38.09 -43.86
C SER A 184 -12.16 38.66 -42.59
N LEU A 185 -10.90 38.33 -42.34
CA LEU A 185 -10.03 38.97 -41.35
C LEU A 185 -8.79 39.44 -42.09
N GLU A 186 -8.86 40.70 -42.50
CA GLU A 186 -7.72 41.51 -42.85
C GLU A 186 -6.87 41.74 -41.57
N GLU A 187 -5.55 41.72 -41.76
CA GLU A 187 -4.53 42.23 -40.83
C GLU A 187 -4.13 41.35 -39.64
N THR A 188 -3.27 40.36 -39.91
CA THR A 188 -1.89 40.34 -39.38
C THR A 188 -1.03 39.41 -40.24
N LYS A 189 -0.17 39.99 -41.09
CA LYS A 189 0.86 39.28 -41.85
C LYS A 189 2.05 39.00 -40.94
N GLU A 190 2.23 37.74 -40.53
CA GLU A 190 3.55 37.13 -40.43
C GLU A 190 3.52 35.79 -41.18
N VAL A 191 4.18 35.79 -42.32
CA VAL A 191 4.30 34.66 -43.23
C VAL A 191 5.21 33.62 -42.58
N ARG A 192 4.64 32.57 -41.99
CA ARG A 192 5.34 31.29 -41.83
C ARG A 192 5.06 30.48 -43.08
N GLU A 193 6.05 30.42 -43.98
CA GLU A 193 5.98 29.51 -45.12
C GLU A 193 5.74 28.08 -44.60
N PRO A 194 4.80 27.33 -45.18
CA PRO A 194 4.72 25.90 -44.92
C PRO A 194 5.98 25.28 -45.52
N THR A 195 6.98 24.98 -44.68
CA THR A 195 8.09 24.14 -45.11
C THR A 195 7.53 22.76 -45.39
N ASP A 196 7.32 22.47 -46.66
CA ASP A 196 7.24 21.11 -47.16
C ASP A 196 8.48 20.36 -46.66
N LEU A 197 8.29 19.43 -45.72
CA LEU A 197 9.33 18.51 -45.28
C LEU A 197 9.58 17.47 -46.38
N ALA A 198 10.12 17.93 -47.50
CA ALA A 198 10.68 17.06 -48.52
C ALA A 198 11.99 16.48 -47.94
N PHE A 199 11.95 15.18 -47.62
CA PHE A 199 13.16 14.44 -47.24
C PHE A 199 14.09 14.35 -48.45
N ASP A 200 15.12 15.18 -48.48
CA ASP A 200 16.14 15.14 -49.52
C ASP A 200 17.17 14.03 -49.19
N PRO A 201 17.20 12.90 -49.91
CA PRO A 201 18.01 11.73 -49.55
C PRO A 201 19.53 11.97 -49.60
N LEU A 202 19.96 13.09 -50.20
CA LEU A 202 21.36 13.51 -50.23
C LEU A 202 21.82 14.14 -48.91
N SER A 203 20.93 14.81 -48.18
CA SER A 203 21.24 15.42 -46.87
C SER A 203 21.54 14.37 -45.79
N VAL A 204 21.04 13.14 -45.93
CA VAL A 204 21.19 12.07 -44.94
C VAL A 204 22.59 11.45 -44.97
N ARG A 205 23.29 11.51 -46.12
CA ARG A 205 24.61 10.86 -46.28
C ARG A 205 25.77 11.64 -45.64
N ASN A 206 25.60 12.92 -45.36
CA ASN A 206 26.64 13.79 -44.82
C ASN A 206 26.44 14.17 -43.34
N LEU A 207 25.41 13.61 -42.67
CA LEU A 207 25.20 13.84 -41.24
C LEU A 207 26.18 12.97 -40.44
N THR A 208 27.12 13.60 -39.75
CA THR A 208 27.98 12.91 -38.79
C THR A 208 27.30 12.83 -37.43
N ILE A 209 27.75 11.89 -36.58
CA ILE A 209 27.19 11.68 -35.23
C ILE A 209 27.31 12.95 -34.38
N ASP A 210 28.32 13.78 -34.63
CA ASP A 210 28.55 15.03 -33.92
C ASP A 210 27.55 16.14 -34.32
N ASP A 211 27.08 16.16 -35.57
CA ASP A 211 26.03 17.07 -36.04
C ASP A 211 24.67 16.75 -35.38
N VAL A 212 24.40 15.47 -35.11
CA VAL A 212 23.18 15.02 -34.43
C VAL A 212 23.23 15.37 -32.94
N LYS A 213 24.38 15.16 -32.27
CA LYS A 213 24.56 15.54 -30.86
C LYS A 213 24.43 17.05 -30.64
N SER A 214 25.01 17.86 -31.52
CA SER A 214 24.94 19.32 -31.41
C SER A 214 23.53 19.85 -31.68
N ARG A 215 22.77 19.26 -32.60
CA ARG A 215 21.35 19.59 -32.81
C ARG A 215 20.48 19.21 -31.62
N ASN A 216 20.66 18.03 -31.04
CA ASN A 216 19.89 17.62 -29.86
C ASN A 216 20.20 18.51 -28.66
N LYS A 217 21.49 18.85 -28.42
CA LYS A 217 21.87 19.75 -27.32
C LYS A 217 21.28 21.15 -27.47
N LYS A 218 21.24 21.71 -28.69
CA LYS A 218 20.56 22.99 -28.95
C LYS A 218 19.06 22.92 -28.68
N ARG A 219 18.42 21.85 -29.11
CA ARG A 219 16.98 21.65 -28.93
C ARG A 219 16.60 21.42 -27.46
N GLU A 220 17.45 20.72 -26.71
CA GLU A 220 17.28 20.56 -25.26
C GLU A 220 17.42 21.89 -24.52
N MET A 221 18.39 22.74 -24.88
CA MET A 221 18.51 24.08 -24.27
C MET A 221 17.31 24.98 -24.56
N GLU A 222 16.81 25.02 -25.81
CA GLU A 222 15.62 25.82 -26.15
C GLU A 222 14.34 25.37 -25.41
N ILE A 223 14.20 24.07 -25.15
CA ILE A 223 13.05 23.52 -24.41
C ILE A 223 13.16 23.82 -22.91
N PHE A 224 14.37 23.89 -22.36
CA PHE A 224 14.59 24.18 -20.94
C PHE A 224 14.59 25.69 -20.63
N GLU A 225 15.05 26.56 -21.54
CA GLU A 225 15.05 28.03 -21.33
C GLU A 225 13.65 28.66 -21.36
N THR A 226 12.68 28.03 -22.02
CA THR A 226 11.34 28.62 -22.23
C THR A 226 10.31 28.23 -21.17
N ARG A 227 10.68 27.36 -20.22
CA ARG A 227 9.77 26.92 -19.17
C ARG A 227 10.04 27.73 -17.89
N GLU A 228 9.13 28.63 -17.57
CA GLU A 228 9.07 29.24 -16.24
C GLU A 228 8.93 28.12 -15.20
N LEU A 229 9.86 28.08 -14.24
CA LEU A 229 9.85 27.11 -13.16
C LEU A 229 8.57 27.30 -12.35
N THR A 230 7.91 26.20 -12.00
CA THR A 230 6.80 26.28 -11.05
C THR A 230 7.35 26.60 -9.65
N PRO A 231 6.57 27.25 -8.76
CA PRO A 231 7.05 27.57 -7.40
C PRO A 231 7.55 26.35 -6.61
N ILE A 232 7.02 25.16 -6.93
CA ILE A 232 7.45 23.89 -6.34
C ILE A 232 8.83 23.45 -6.88
N GLU A 233 9.11 23.71 -8.15
CA GLU A 233 10.41 23.39 -8.77
C GLU A 233 11.51 24.35 -8.27
N GLU A 234 11.17 25.60 -7.93
CA GLU A 234 12.10 26.54 -7.26
C GLU A 234 12.44 26.09 -5.84
N GLU A 235 11.46 25.73 -5.01
CA GLU A 235 11.70 25.23 -3.64
C GLU A 235 12.59 23.97 -3.65
N VAL A 236 12.37 23.05 -4.60
CA VAL A 236 13.18 21.82 -4.71
C VAL A 236 14.62 22.12 -5.16
N LEU A 237 14.83 23.17 -5.95
CA LEU A 237 16.16 23.58 -6.39
C LEU A 237 16.95 24.21 -5.23
N GLU A 238 16.30 25.06 -4.43
CA GLU A 238 16.90 25.66 -3.22
C GLU A 238 17.28 24.58 -2.18
N GLU A 239 16.39 23.61 -1.91
CA GLU A 239 16.70 22.49 -1.00
C GLU A 239 17.88 21.64 -1.50
N ALA A 240 18.03 21.47 -2.83
CA ALA A 240 19.12 20.70 -3.41
C ALA A 240 20.48 21.41 -3.29
N GLU A 241 20.52 22.75 -3.41
CA GLU A 241 21.73 23.54 -3.18
C GLU A 241 22.16 23.51 -1.71
N GLU A 242 21.22 23.65 -0.77
CA GLU A 242 21.51 23.55 0.66
C GLU A 242 22.07 22.16 1.05
N LEU A 243 21.53 21.10 0.46
CA LEU A 243 22.05 19.74 0.65
C LEU A 243 23.45 19.56 0.05
N GLY A 244 23.73 20.18 -1.09
CA GLY A 244 25.05 20.17 -1.73
C GLY A 244 26.12 20.77 -0.81
N GLU A 245 25.85 21.97 -0.27
CA GLU A 245 26.77 22.61 0.68
C GLU A 245 26.93 21.82 1.99
N ALA A 246 25.87 21.17 2.46
CA ALA A 246 25.94 20.33 3.66
C ALA A 246 26.80 19.09 3.42
N ILE A 247 26.73 18.48 2.23
CA ILE A 247 27.55 17.31 1.86
C ILE A 247 29.02 17.72 1.76
N GLU A 248 29.33 18.87 1.14
CA GLU A 248 30.71 19.35 0.98
C GLU A 248 31.36 19.64 2.34
N LYS A 249 30.63 20.25 3.28
CA LYS A 249 31.07 20.46 4.67
C LYS A 249 31.30 19.15 5.44
N VAL A 250 30.52 18.10 5.15
CA VAL A 250 30.68 16.78 5.79
C VAL A 250 31.88 16.01 5.20
N SER A 251 32.22 16.22 3.93
CA SER A 251 33.40 15.60 3.32
C SER A 251 34.73 16.18 3.80
N GLU A 252 34.78 17.46 4.21
CA GLU A 252 36.01 18.08 4.72
C GLU A 252 36.38 17.62 6.14
N ASP A 253 35.41 17.15 6.93
CA ASP A 253 35.63 16.83 8.35
C ASP A 253 35.93 15.34 8.67
N LYS A 254 35.88 14.42 7.69
CA LYS A 254 36.08 12.97 7.94
C LYS A 254 36.76 12.19 6.81
N GLU A 255 37.95 12.61 6.39
CA GLU A 255 38.88 11.64 5.81
C GLU A 255 39.48 10.82 6.97
N LEU A 256 38.83 9.69 7.29
CA LEU A 256 39.41 8.67 8.18
C LEU A 256 40.78 8.29 7.63
N SER A 257 41.81 8.34 8.47
CA SER A 257 43.15 7.95 8.02
C SER A 257 43.15 6.46 7.66
N ASP A 258 44.02 6.06 6.73
CA ASP A 258 44.15 4.65 6.33
C ASP A 258 44.42 3.73 7.55
N GLU A 259 44.99 4.27 8.63
CA GLU A 259 45.24 3.57 9.90
C GLU A 259 43.93 3.28 10.67
N GLU A 260 42.98 4.22 10.70
CA GLU A 260 41.67 4.04 11.33
C GLU A 260 40.78 3.06 10.54
N ILE A 261 40.93 3.04 9.21
CA ILE A 261 40.26 2.08 8.34
C ILE A 261 40.79 0.67 8.59
N ASP A 262 42.11 0.51 8.74
CA ASP A 262 42.72 -0.80 9.03
C ASP A 262 42.32 -1.33 10.42
N ASP A 263 42.16 -0.48 11.43
CA ASP A 263 41.69 -0.90 12.76
C ASP A 263 40.22 -1.36 12.75
N ILE A 264 39.36 -0.71 11.96
CA ILE A 264 37.95 -1.12 11.80
C ILE A 264 37.85 -2.43 11.00
N VAL A 265 38.66 -2.59 9.95
CA VAL A 265 38.58 -3.73 9.02
C VAL A 265 39.29 -4.96 9.59
N TYR A 266 40.46 -4.79 10.20
CA TYR A 266 41.32 -5.90 10.61
C TYR A 266 41.38 -6.13 12.12
N GLY A 267 40.76 -5.26 12.93
CA GLY A 267 40.55 -5.49 14.36
C GLY A 267 41.80 -5.97 15.09
N ARG A 268 42.87 -5.16 15.08
CA ARG A 268 44.05 -5.44 15.89
C ARG A 268 43.80 -4.98 17.33
N GLY A 269 43.77 -5.95 18.24
CA GLY A 269 44.11 -5.76 19.65
C GLY A 269 45.60 -5.95 19.88
#